data_AF-A0A2G5I9I5-F1
#
_entry.id   AF-A0A2G5I9I5-F1
#
_cell.length_a   1.000
_cell.length_b   1.000
_cell.length_c   1.000
_cell.angle_alpha   90.00
_cell.angle_beta   90.00
_cell.angle_gamma   90.00
#
_symmetry.space_group_name_H-M   'P 1'
#
loop_
_entity.id
_entity.type
_entity.pdbx_description
1 polymer ?
#
loop_
_entity_poly.entity_id
_entity_poly.type
_entity_poly.pdbx_seq_one_letter_code
_entity_poly.pdbx_strand_id
1 'polypeptide(L)'
;MKFSHALTALALASGVVADCPPEQRIDALKYIVRAFNAVGLESVQLINGMPLAPQCDAFLFINGLPGISPAFDSTTVKAFSQTVRQAFGYVEGRYSAADNGTATLDAIVTLGVLQVLQAPVRTRIVVPAEFDPETCLITSLPTYIMLPTDIAGNTINPPRIPKILGIDRLPGFKPILQLLVPAIGDIFNVLN
;
A
#
# COMPACT_ATOMS: atom_id res chain seq x y z
N MET A 1 16.69 48.60 36.67
CA MET A 1 15.64 47.63 36.28
C MET A 1 15.16 47.96 34.87
N LYS A 2 15.27 46.97 33.97
CA LYS A 2 14.46 46.73 32.76
C LYS A 2 14.41 47.82 31.68
N PHE A 3 15.35 47.71 30.73
CA PHE A 3 15.08 48.03 29.32
C PHE A 3 14.48 46.79 28.64
N SER A 4 13.52 47.00 27.73
CA SER A 4 13.32 46.24 26.47
C SER A 4 11.85 46.21 26.10
N HIS A 5 11.41 47.19 25.32
CA HIS A 5 10.29 47.06 24.39
C HIS A 5 10.78 47.58 23.05
N ALA A 6 11.18 46.68 22.16
CA ALA A 6 11.18 46.92 20.72
C ALA A 6 11.18 45.56 20.02
N LEU A 7 10.00 45.18 19.56
CA LEU A 7 9.79 44.20 18.50
C LEU A 7 10.70 44.55 17.32
N THR A 8 11.43 43.57 16.81
CA THR A 8 11.81 43.55 15.39
C THR A 8 11.76 42.10 14.94
N ALA A 9 10.56 41.67 14.55
CA ALA A 9 10.36 40.43 13.82
C ALA A 9 10.74 40.69 12.36
N LEU A 10 12.00 40.38 12.02
CA LEU A 10 12.45 40.29 10.64
C LEU A 10 12.22 38.85 10.16
N ALA A 11 10.98 38.50 9.83
CA ALA A 11 10.68 37.29 9.08
C ALA A 11 11.06 37.56 7.61
N LEU A 12 12.34 37.34 7.29
CA LEU A 12 12.79 37.24 5.91
C LEU A 12 12.01 36.09 5.26
N ALA A 13 11.33 36.42 4.17
CA ALA A 13 10.75 35.50 3.21
C ALA A 13 11.84 34.62 2.60
N SER A 14 12.28 33.62 3.35
CA SER A 14 12.84 32.40 2.78
C SER A 14 11.63 31.55 2.46
N GLY A 15 11.32 31.40 1.16
CA GLY A 15 10.45 30.33 0.69
C GLY A 15 11.09 28.99 1.02
N VAL A 16 11.07 28.61 2.29
CA VAL A 16 11.27 27.23 2.72
C VAL A 16 10.03 26.53 2.19
N VAL A 17 10.15 26.04 0.96
CA VAL A 17 9.31 24.92 0.51
C VAL A 17 9.46 23.92 1.65
N ALA A 18 8.38 23.63 2.37
CA ALA A 18 8.40 22.51 3.29
C ALA A 18 8.92 21.33 2.45
N ASP A 19 10.09 20.84 2.81
CA ASP A 19 10.74 19.77 2.06
C ASP A 19 10.36 18.49 2.79
N CYS A 20 9.87 17.51 2.04
CA CYS A 20 9.57 16.17 2.53
C CYS A 20 10.82 15.34 2.29
N PRO A 21 11.78 15.25 3.22
CA PRO A 21 13.08 14.68 2.93
C PRO A 21 12.99 13.19 2.57
N PRO A 22 13.94 12.66 1.78
CA PRO A 22 13.98 11.25 1.39
C PRO A 22 13.80 10.27 2.55
N GLU A 23 14.43 10.54 3.70
CA GLU A 23 14.34 9.75 4.94
C GLU A 23 12.89 9.64 5.45
N GLN A 24 12.15 10.75 5.46
CA GLN A 24 10.77 10.79 5.94
C GLN A 24 9.82 10.03 4.99
N ARG A 25 10.06 10.10 3.68
CA ARG A 25 9.34 9.30 2.69
C ARG A 25 9.59 7.80 2.90
N ILE A 26 10.84 7.42 3.14
CA ILE A 26 11.21 6.02 3.44
C ILE A 26 10.54 5.56 4.73
N ASP A 27 10.51 6.38 5.77
CA ASP A 27 9.90 6.02 7.06
C ASP A 27 8.37 5.84 6.94
N ALA A 28 7.70 6.63 6.10
CA ALA A 28 6.29 6.40 5.76
C ALA A 28 6.06 5.03 5.11
N LEU A 29 6.95 4.60 4.19
CA LEU A 29 6.87 3.29 3.56
C LEU A 29 7.18 2.14 4.55
N LYS A 30 8.18 2.32 5.43
CA LYS A 30 8.45 1.37 6.52
C LYS A 30 7.25 1.23 7.45
N TYR A 31 6.56 2.33 7.73
CA TYR A 31 5.34 2.33 8.54
C TYR A 31 4.24 1.48 7.89
N ILE A 32 4.04 1.60 6.58
CA ILE A 32 3.11 0.76 5.82
C ILE A 32 3.48 -0.72 5.96
N VAL A 33 4.74 -1.09 5.72
CA VAL A 33 5.20 -2.49 5.86
C VAL A 33 5.00 -3.01 7.29
N ARG A 34 5.27 -2.18 8.30
CA ARG A 34 4.99 -2.53 9.71
C ARG A 34 3.50 -2.78 9.94
N ALA A 35 2.62 -1.93 9.41
CA ALA A 35 1.18 -2.11 9.52
C ALA A 35 0.70 -3.44 8.88
N PHE A 36 1.31 -3.81 7.75
CA PHE A 36 1.06 -5.07 7.05
C PHE A 36 1.69 -6.31 7.69
N ASN A 37 2.61 -6.14 8.63
CA ASN A 37 3.21 -7.24 9.40
C ASN A 37 2.63 -7.38 10.81
N ALA A 38 2.03 -6.31 11.38
CA ALA A 38 1.38 -6.35 12.68
C ALA A 38 0.20 -7.33 12.71
N VAL A 39 -0.11 -7.86 13.91
CA VAL A 39 -1.16 -8.88 14.10
C VAL A 39 -2.31 -8.35 14.95
N GLY A 40 -3.53 -8.82 14.67
CA GLY A 40 -4.73 -8.45 15.43
C GLY A 40 -5.05 -6.95 15.35
N LEU A 41 -5.48 -6.36 16.49
CA LEU A 41 -5.94 -4.97 16.55
C LEU A 41 -4.84 -3.94 16.30
N GLU A 42 -3.56 -4.28 16.54
CA GLU A 42 -2.43 -3.38 16.24
C GLU A 42 -2.37 -3.05 14.75
N SER A 43 -2.61 -4.05 13.87
CA SER A 43 -2.62 -3.83 12.43
C SER A 43 -3.68 -2.81 12.01
N VAL A 44 -4.89 -2.90 12.59
CA VAL A 44 -5.98 -1.95 12.30
C VAL A 44 -5.60 -0.54 12.71
N GLN A 45 -5.00 -0.37 13.89
CA GLN A 45 -4.56 0.93 14.40
C GLN A 45 -3.47 1.54 13.52
N LEU A 46 -2.47 0.73 13.14
CA LEU A 46 -1.40 1.18 12.26
C LEU A 46 -1.92 1.51 10.86
N ILE A 47 -2.83 0.72 10.29
CA ILE A 47 -3.43 1.06 8.99
C ILE A 47 -4.21 2.38 9.08
N ASN A 48 -4.96 2.61 10.16
CA ASN A 48 -5.66 3.88 10.35
C ASN A 48 -4.70 5.07 10.50
N GLY A 49 -3.50 4.84 11.03
CA GLY A 49 -2.44 5.84 11.20
C GLY A 49 -1.56 6.08 9.97
N MET A 50 -1.80 5.41 8.84
CA MET A 50 -1.01 5.64 7.62
C MET A 50 -1.06 7.12 7.18
N PRO A 51 0.09 7.71 6.79
CA PRO A 51 0.22 9.12 6.42
C PRO A 51 -0.27 9.37 4.99
N LEU A 52 -1.55 9.13 4.75
CA LEU A 52 -2.21 9.34 3.46
C LEU A 52 -2.81 10.75 3.39
N ALA A 53 -2.68 11.40 2.24
CA ALA A 53 -3.40 12.64 1.95
C ALA A 53 -4.91 12.36 1.88
N PRO A 54 -5.79 13.34 2.17
CA PRO A 54 -7.24 13.14 2.12
C PRO A 54 -7.71 12.52 0.81
N GLN A 55 -7.20 13.05 -0.31
CA GLN A 55 -7.30 12.47 -1.64
C GLN A 55 -6.00 11.70 -1.92
N CYS A 56 -6.05 10.40 -1.70
CA CYS A 56 -4.95 9.49 -2.00
C CYS A 56 -5.45 8.51 -3.05
N ASP A 57 -4.85 8.55 -4.24
CA ASP A 57 -5.19 7.63 -5.31
C ASP A 57 -4.43 6.32 -5.13
N ALA A 58 -5.13 5.18 -5.18
CA ALA A 58 -4.48 3.88 -5.20
C ALA A 58 -4.77 3.19 -6.53
N PHE A 59 -3.75 2.55 -7.10
CA PHE A 59 -3.89 1.77 -8.32
C PHE A 59 -3.24 0.41 -8.15
N LEU A 60 -3.83 -0.62 -8.74
CA LEU A 60 -3.32 -1.98 -8.77
C LEU A 60 -3.04 -2.37 -10.22
N PHE A 61 -1.79 -2.68 -10.52
CA PHE A 61 -1.34 -3.21 -11.81
C PHE A 61 -0.86 -4.63 -11.58
N ILE A 62 -1.55 -5.62 -12.16
CA ILE A 62 -1.26 -7.03 -11.90
C ILE A 62 -0.72 -7.65 -13.18
N ASN A 63 0.50 -8.18 -13.15
CA ASN A 63 1.18 -8.80 -14.30
C ASN A 63 1.15 -7.92 -15.57
N GLY A 64 1.25 -6.59 -15.41
CA GLY A 64 1.23 -5.64 -16.54
C GLY A 64 -0.15 -5.35 -17.14
N LEU A 65 -1.23 -5.87 -16.54
CA LEU A 65 -2.60 -5.51 -16.92
C LEU A 65 -2.91 -4.04 -16.63
N PRO A 66 -3.91 -3.45 -17.31
CA PRO A 66 -4.36 -2.09 -17.05
C PRO A 66 -4.63 -1.84 -15.56
N GLY A 67 -4.24 -0.65 -15.10
CA GLY A 67 -4.37 -0.24 -13.72
C GLY A 67 -5.83 -0.20 -13.28
N ILE A 68 -6.09 -0.81 -12.13
CA ILE A 68 -7.39 -0.82 -11.49
C ILE A 68 -7.33 0.11 -10.29
N SER A 69 -8.26 1.05 -10.17
CA SER A 69 -8.36 1.89 -8.98
C SER A 69 -9.35 1.30 -7.97
N PRO A 70 -8.88 0.75 -6.83
CA PRO A 70 -9.76 0.38 -5.72
C PRO A 70 -10.27 1.57 -4.90
N ALA A 71 -9.64 2.74 -4.99
CA ALA A 71 -9.93 3.86 -4.10
C ALA A 71 -9.37 5.20 -4.63
N PHE A 72 -10.07 6.29 -4.31
CA PHE A 72 -9.68 7.67 -4.64
C PHE A 72 -9.55 8.56 -3.39
N ASP A 73 -9.65 7.96 -2.18
CA ASP A 73 -9.53 8.67 -0.91
C ASP A 73 -8.84 7.81 0.15
N SER A 74 -8.23 8.49 1.14
CA SER A 74 -7.50 7.83 2.22
C SER A 74 -8.33 6.84 3.04
N THR A 75 -9.62 7.11 3.25
CA THR A 75 -10.51 6.25 4.04
C THR A 75 -10.70 4.90 3.33
N THR A 76 -10.95 4.95 2.02
CA THR A 76 -11.19 3.78 1.18
C THR A 76 -9.89 3.01 0.95
N VAL A 77 -8.75 3.69 0.79
CA VAL A 77 -7.41 3.05 0.75
C VAL A 77 -7.12 2.30 2.06
N LYS A 78 -7.44 2.90 3.22
CA LYS A 78 -7.26 2.25 4.54
C LYS A 78 -8.18 1.05 4.70
N ALA A 79 -9.45 1.16 4.33
CA ALA A 79 -10.39 0.05 4.36
C ALA A 79 -9.93 -1.11 3.47
N PHE A 80 -9.51 -0.81 2.23
CA PHE A 80 -8.94 -1.80 1.31
C PHE A 80 -7.69 -2.47 1.90
N SER A 81 -6.79 -1.69 2.49
CA SER A 81 -5.57 -2.20 3.13
C SER A 81 -5.88 -3.15 4.30
N GLN A 82 -6.88 -2.85 5.13
CA GLN A 82 -7.34 -3.73 6.22
C GLN A 82 -7.89 -5.06 5.69
N THR A 83 -8.61 -5.02 4.58
CA THR A 83 -9.15 -6.22 3.96
C THR A 83 -8.04 -7.08 3.36
N VAL A 84 -7.13 -6.49 2.58
CA VAL A 84 -6.02 -7.22 1.93
C VAL A 84 -5.00 -7.74 2.95
N ARG A 85 -4.78 -7.03 4.06
CA ARG A 85 -3.93 -7.48 5.16
C ARG A 85 -4.25 -8.92 5.59
N GLN A 86 -5.51 -9.33 5.57
CA GLN A 86 -5.94 -10.67 5.98
C GLN A 86 -5.36 -11.79 5.09
N ALA A 87 -5.00 -11.47 3.85
CA ALA A 87 -4.38 -12.42 2.93
C ALA A 87 -2.85 -12.51 3.09
N PHE A 88 -2.22 -11.51 3.71
CA PHE A 88 -0.77 -11.38 3.77
C PHE A 88 -0.22 -12.11 5.00
N GLY A 89 0.65 -13.09 4.77
CA GLY A 89 1.42 -13.78 5.80
C GLY A 89 2.50 -12.88 6.39
N TYR A 90 3.37 -12.40 5.51
CA TYR A 90 4.56 -11.61 5.87
C TYR A 90 5.01 -10.73 4.70
N VAL A 91 5.55 -9.56 4.99
CA VAL A 91 6.02 -8.57 4.01
C VAL A 91 7.47 -8.17 4.32
N GLU A 92 8.36 -8.41 3.36
CA GLU A 92 9.74 -7.94 3.38
C GLU A 92 9.87 -6.74 2.46
N GLY A 93 10.29 -5.58 2.95
CA GLY A 93 10.41 -4.35 2.15
C GLY A 93 11.86 -3.91 1.95
N ARG A 94 12.19 -3.51 0.73
CA ARG A 94 13.35 -2.68 0.38
C ARG A 94 12.85 -1.30 -0.03
N TYR A 95 13.58 -0.26 0.38
CA TYR A 95 13.14 1.12 0.22
C TYR A 95 14.18 1.92 -0.53
N SER A 96 13.71 2.81 -1.38
CA SER A 96 14.54 3.84 -2.01
C SER A 96 13.72 5.11 -2.12
N ALA A 97 14.36 6.27 -2.07
CA ALA A 97 13.73 7.54 -2.32
C ALA A 97 14.50 8.26 -3.43
N ALA A 98 13.76 8.95 -4.29
CA ALA A 98 14.32 9.80 -5.33
C ALA A 98 14.08 11.26 -4.97
N ASP A 99 14.88 12.17 -5.51
CA ASP A 99 14.82 13.62 -5.19
C ASP A 99 13.58 14.32 -5.79
N ASN A 100 12.75 13.59 -6.53
CA ASN A 100 11.55 14.11 -7.20
C ASN A 100 10.26 13.97 -6.36
N GLY A 101 10.36 13.85 -5.04
CA GLY A 101 9.17 13.70 -4.19
C GLY A 101 8.63 12.26 -4.11
N THR A 102 9.31 11.28 -4.71
CA THR A 102 8.85 9.89 -4.71
C THR A 102 9.69 9.00 -3.80
N ALA A 103 9.07 7.92 -3.33
CA ALA A 103 9.80 6.80 -2.73
C ALA A 103 9.21 5.47 -3.19
N THR A 104 10.08 4.50 -3.44
CA THR A 104 9.70 3.19 -3.91
C THR A 104 9.88 2.15 -2.81
N LEU A 105 8.82 1.39 -2.57
CA LEU A 105 8.84 0.14 -1.83
C LEU A 105 8.92 -1.03 -2.83
N ASP A 106 10.00 -1.80 -2.77
CA ASP A 106 10.13 -3.09 -3.44
C ASP A 106 9.96 -4.19 -2.39
N ALA A 107 8.78 -4.79 -2.37
CA ALA A 107 8.37 -5.75 -1.37
C ALA A 107 8.28 -7.17 -1.91
N ILE A 108 8.69 -8.14 -1.09
CA ILE A 108 8.32 -9.54 -1.26
C ILE A 108 7.24 -9.87 -0.23
N VAL A 109 6.07 -10.25 -0.73
CA VAL A 109 4.92 -10.64 0.09
C VAL A 109 4.77 -12.14 0.06
N THR A 110 4.78 -12.75 1.23
CA THR A 110 4.36 -14.13 1.43
C THR A 110 2.86 -14.15 1.68
N LEU A 111 2.11 -14.77 0.77
CA LEU A 111 0.68 -14.97 0.93
C LEU A 111 0.39 -16.14 1.87
N GLY A 112 -0.64 -16.00 2.70
CA GLY A 112 -1.13 -17.07 3.57
C GLY A 112 -0.72 -16.94 5.03
N VAL A 113 -1.65 -16.46 5.88
CA VAL A 113 -1.67 -16.73 7.33
C VAL A 113 -2.50 -17.98 7.63
N LEU A 114 -3.38 -18.37 6.71
CA LEU A 114 -4.22 -19.55 6.83
C LEU A 114 -3.50 -20.73 6.16
N GLN A 115 -3.25 -21.77 6.94
CA GLN A 115 -2.50 -23.00 6.68
C GLN A 115 -3.06 -23.87 5.52
N VAL A 116 -3.70 -23.27 4.52
CA VAL A 116 -4.44 -23.93 3.44
C VAL A 116 -3.59 -24.11 2.19
N LEU A 117 -2.51 -23.36 2.02
CA LEU A 117 -1.60 -23.51 0.89
C LEU A 117 -0.42 -24.41 1.28
N GLN A 118 -0.25 -25.53 0.53
CA GLN A 118 0.85 -26.48 0.73
C GLN A 118 2.25 -25.86 0.51
N ALA A 119 2.32 -24.68 -0.11
CA ALA A 119 3.56 -23.93 -0.28
C ALA A 119 3.30 -22.42 -0.09
N PRO A 120 4.17 -21.70 0.64
CA PRO A 120 4.09 -20.25 0.74
C PRO A 120 4.34 -19.63 -0.63
N VAL A 121 3.33 -18.95 -1.18
CA VAL A 121 3.47 -18.24 -2.45
C VAL A 121 4.10 -16.88 -2.15
N ARG A 122 5.31 -16.65 -2.68
CA ARG A 122 6.00 -15.38 -2.61
C ARG A 122 5.74 -14.60 -3.89
N THR A 123 5.17 -13.41 -3.76
CA THR A 123 4.94 -12.47 -4.87
C THR A 123 5.78 -11.22 -4.66
N ARG A 124 6.28 -10.64 -5.75
CA ARG A 124 6.93 -9.33 -5.70
C ARG A 124 5.87 -8.24 -5.89
N ILE A 125 5.95 -7.19 -5.09
CA ILE A 125 5.12 -6.01 -5.17
C ILE A 125 6.03 -4.78 -5.21
N VAL A 126 5.86 -3.91 -6.19
CA VAL A 126 6.60 -2.65 -6.30
C VAL A 126 5.61 -1.49 -6.17
N VAL A 127 5.88 -0.55 -5.27
CA VAL A 127 5.02 0.59 -4.98
C VAL A 127 5.83 1.88 -5.06
N PRO A 128 5.85 2.58 -6.21
CA PRO A 128 6.40 3.92 -6.30
C PRO A 128 5.39 4.94 -5.76
N ALA A 129 5.48 5.22 -4.46
CA ALA A 129 4.62 6.19 -3.79
C ALA A 129 5.03 7.63 -4.13
N GLU A 130 4.02 8.48 -4.33
CA GLU A 130 4.18 9.91 -4.53
C GLU A 130 3.80 10.66 -3.24
N PHE A 131 4.59 11.69 -2.90
CA PHE A 131 4.39 12.48 -1.69
C PHE A 131 4.12 13.94 -2.05
N ASP A 132 3.20 14.53 -1.31
CA ASP A 132 3.03 15.97 -1.31
C ASP A 132 4.25 16.62 -0.65
N PRO A 133 4.95 17.56 -1.32
CA PRO A 133 6.18 18.14 -0.78
C PRO A 133 5.91 18.92 0.50
N GLU A 134 4.77 19.59 0.62
CA GLU A 134 4.47 20.50 1.73
C GLU A 134 4.03 19.79 3.02
N THR A 135 3.21 18.75 2.86
CA THR A 135 2.60 18.01 3.97
C THR A 135 3.31 16.68 4.24
N CYS A 136 4.14 16.21 3.31
CA CYS A 136 4.82 14.91 3.34
C CYS A 136 3.85 13.73 3.51
N LEU A 137 2.60 13.91 3.08
CA LEU A 137 1.58 12.86 3.01
C LEU A 137 1.64 12.18 1.65
N ILE A 138 1.28 10.90 1.63
CA ILE A 138 1.22 10.10 0.41
C ILE A 138 -0.01 10.51 -0.39
N THR A 139 0.19 10.96 -1.63
CA THR A 139 -0.87 11.38 -2.55
C THR A 139 -1.23 10.28 -3.55
N SER A 140 -0.28 9.40 -3.88
CA SER A 140 -0.51 8.28 -4.80
C SER A 140 0.20 7.01 -4.38
N LEU A 141 -0.47 5.87 -4.54
CA LEU A 141 0.00 4.51 -4.27
C LEU A 141 -0.25 3.59 -5.48
N PRO A 142 0.43 3.80 -6.61
CA PRO A 142 0.46 2.81 -7.67
C PRO A 142 1.19 1.56 -7.19
N THR A 143 0.54 0.40 -7.32
CA THR A 143 1.01 -0.87 -6.78
C THR A 143 1.10 -1.88 -7.92
N TYR A 144 2.31 -2.32 -8.23
CA TYR A 144 2.60 -3.29 -9.27
C TYR A 144 2.84 -4.66 -8.65
N ILE A 145 2.03 -5.65 -8.99
CA ILE A 145 2.06 -7.00 -8.42
C ILE A 145 2.48 -7.98 -9.52
N MET A 146 3.50 -8.78 -9.21
CA MET A 146 4.00 -9.85 -10.07
C MET A 146 3.68 -11.21 -9.46
N LEU A 147 2.52 -11.77 -9.85
CA LEU A 147 2.09 -13.09 -9.40
C LEU A 147 2.78 -14.18 -10.23
N PRO A 148 3.42 -15.18 -9.61
CA PRO A 148 4.00 -16.29 -10.34
C PRO A 148 2.91 -17.14 -11.00
N THR A 149 3.04 -17.37 -12.31
CA THR A 149 2.15 -18.25 -13.09
C THR A 149 2.63 -19.70 -13.13
N ASP A 150 3.90 -19.96 -12.77
CA ASP A 150 4.52 -21.28 -12.78
C ASP A 150 5.42 -21.47 -11.55
N ILE A 151 5.32 -22.62 -10.86
CA ILE A 151 6.25 -23.06 -9.81
C ILE A 151 6.84 -24.40 -10.24
N ALA A 152 8.18 -24.47 -10.33
CA ALA A 152 8.92 -25.67 -10.69
C ALA A 152 8.49 -26.30 -12.03
N GLY A 153 8.16 -25.48 -13.03
CA GLY A 153 7.74 -25.94 -14.36
C GLY A 153 6.29 -26.45 -14.46
N ASN A 154 5.54 -26.39 -13.36
CA ASN A 154 4.10 -26.62 -13.37
C ASN A 154 3.39 -25.27 -13.41
N THR A 155 2.57 -25.06 -14.44
CA THR A 155 1.61 -23.96 -14.43
C THR A 155 0.70 -24.13 -13.24
N ILE A 156 0.76 -23.15 -12.36
CA ILE A 156 -0.04 -23.15 -11.15
C ILE A 156 -1.34 -22.49 -11.54
N ASN A 157 -2.44 -23.21 -11.36
CA ASN A 157 -3.69 -22.50 -11.12
C ASN A 157 -3.44 -21.57 -9.95
N PRO A 158 -3.69 -20.28 -10.08
CA PRO A 158 -3.23 -19.34 -9.07
C PRO A 158 -3.87 -19.69 -7.72
N PRO A 159 -3.17 -19.40 -6.62
CA PRO A 159 -3.55 -19.93 -5.32
C PRO A 159 -4.99 -19.55 -4.99
N ARG A 160 -5.80 -20.54 -4.60
CA ARG A 160 -7.15 -20.29 -4.06
C ARG A 160 -6.98 -19.52 -2.75
N ILE A 161 -7.16 -18.21 -2.82
CA ILE A 161 -7.14 -17.36 -1.64
C ILE A 161 -8.40 -17.68 -0.82
N PRO A 162 -8.28 -18.05 0.47
CA PRO A 162 -9.45 -18.22 1.33
C PRO A 162 -10.31 -16.96 1.30
N LYS A 163 -11.64 -17.12 1.42
CA LYS A 163 -12.60 -16.00 1.39
C LYS A 163 -12.13 -14.87 2.32
N ILE A 164 -11.73 -13.75 1.74
CA ILE A 164 -11.40 -12.54 2.50
C ILE A 164 -12.73 -11.89 2.90
N LEU A 165 -13.03 -11.87 4.20
CA LEU A 165 -14.30 -11.36 4.69
C LEU A 165 -14.38 -9.84 4.49
N GLY A 166 -15.49 -9.36 3.91
CA GLY A 166 -15.77 -7.94 3.70
C GLY A 166 -15.23 -7.37 2.38
N ILE A 167 -14.52 -8.17 1.59
CA ILE A 167 -13.93 -7.74 0.33
C ILE A 167 -14.99 -7.43 -0.76
N ASP A 168 -16.10 -8.15 -0.72
CA ASP A 168 -17.30 -7.97 -1.55
C ASP A 168 -18.07 -6.68 -1.24
N ARG A 169 -17.80 -6.08 -0.07
CA ARG A 169 -18.45 -4.86 0.42
C ARG A 169 -17.65 -3.59 0.16
N LEU A 170 -16.43 -3.73 -0.36
CA LEU A 170 -15.59 -2.58 -0.71
C LEU A 170 -16.10 -1.90 -1.99
N PRO A 171 -16.22 -0.57 -2.02
CA PRO A 171 -16.63 0.15 -3.22
C PRO A 171 -15.65 -0.13 -4.37
N GLY A 172 -16.18 -0.33 -5.58
CA GLY A 172 -15.36 -0.62 -6.75
C GLY A 172 -14.79 -2.04 -6.81
N PHE A 173 -14.81 -2.82 -5.72
CA PHE A 173 -14.06 -4.07 -5.65
C PHE A 173 -14.67 -5.26 -6.40
N LYS A 174 -16.00 -5.30 -6.56
CA LYS A 174 -16.69 -6.33 -7.36
C LYS A 174 -16.21 -6.38 -8.82
N PRO A 175 -16.09 -5.25 -9.56
CA PRO A 175 -15.47 -5.26 -10.88
C PRO A 175 -13.97 -5.58 -10.86
N ILE A 176 -13.22 -5.23 -9.80
CA ILE A 176 -11.81 -5.64 -9.62
C ILE A 176 -11.70 -7.15 -9.55
N LEU A 177 -12.55 -7.79 -8.75
CA LEU A 177 -12.60 -9.25 -8.65
C LEU A 177 -12.95 -9.91 -9.98
N GLN A 178 -13.89 -9.34 -10.74
CA GLN A 178 -14.26 -9.84 -12.06
C GLN A 178 -13.12 -9.74 -13.09
N LEU A 179 -12.28 -8.69 -13.01
CA LEU A 179 -11.10 -8.53 -13.85
C LEU A 179 -9.95 -9.47 -13.44
N LEU A 180 -9.87 -9.83 -12.17
CA LEU A 180 -8.83 -10.70 -11.63
C LEU A 180 -9.13 -12.20 -11.78
N VAL A 181 -10.39 -12.59 -11.89
CA VAL A 181 -10.82 -13.98 -12.15
C VAL A 181 -10.11 -14.61 -13.37
N PRO A 182 -10.05 -13.97 -14.56
CA PRO A 182 -9.37 -14.56 -15.71
C PRO A 182 -7.84 -14.47 -15.64
N ALA A 183 -7.27 -13.48 -14.95
CA ALA A 183 -5.82 -13.29 -14.82
C ALA A 183 -5.19 -14.18 -13.73
N ILE A 184 -5.99 -14.56 -12.73
CA ILE A 184 -5.55 -15.28 -11.53
C ILE A 184 -6.38 -16.57 -11.38
N GLY A 185 -6.97 -17.14 -12.44
CA GLY A 185 -7.65 -18.45 -12.50
C GLY A 185 -8.48 -18.92 -11.28
N ASP A 186 -9.79 -19.08 -11.42
CA ASP A 186 -10.69 -19.79 -10.48
C ASP A 186 -10.41 -19.59 -8.97
N ILE A 187 -10.15 -18.34 -8.56
CA ILE A 187 -10.23 -17.92 -7.15
C ILE A 187 -11.70 -17.99 -6.64
N PHE A 188 -12.68 -18.04 -7.54
CA PHE A 188 -14.09 -17.78 -7.22
C PHE A 188 -15.02 -18.98 -7.40
N ASN A 189 -14.86 -19.98 -6.52
CA ASN A 189 -16.02 -20.78 -6.08
C ASN A 189 -16.71 -20.11 -4.86
N VAL A 190 -16.76 -18.78 -4.83
CA VAL A 190 -17.08 -17.97 -3.63
C VAL A 190 -18.40 -17.17 -3.75
N LEU A 191 -19.12 -17.32 -4.87
CA LEU A 191 -20.43 -16.65 -5.08
C LEU A 191 -21.65 -17.60 -5.02
N ASN A 192 -21.47 -18.86 -4.60
CA ASN A 192 -22.58 -19.73 -4.19
C ASN A 192 -22.55 -19.96 -2.68
#